data_AF-A0A124SCY7-F1
#
_entry.id   AF-A0A124SCY7-F1
#
_cell.length_a   1.000
_cell.length_b   1.000
_cell.length_c   1.000
_cell.angle_alpha   90.00
_cell.angle_beta   90.00
_cell.angle_gamma   90.00
#
_symmetry.space_group_name_H-M   'P 1'
#
loop_
_entity.id
_entity.type
_entity.pdbx_description
1 polymer ?
#
loop_
_entity_poly.entity_id
_entity_poly.type
_entity_poly.pdbx_seq_one_letter_code
_entity_poly.pdbx_strand_id
1 'polypeptide(L)'
;MEASTSNSSSAIRSWRTTFLTLRDEVQTSPTATTVIDLLNRFIFAQSETLIAAAPNLPVHEVTSDAMFLVELARTISNSRGDDDALNALVQLSNLFQNFNHLISFKMTSSTWGLVLRTFGGMVEMFLGSAGIRQDPSGNIAVTEATKQCLEIVRSLVDVNQRTIILSDNVQLLDFLLKTVSFSQNVLAPCFSSGIQGCAPESRKMILRRNSLWEIQTTAFTMISEILSRVGTSLPADHWQSTVDAFRNIIDVLASKGLLVES
;
A
#
# COMPACT_ATOMS: atom_id res chain seq x y z
N MET A 1 -19.47 23.37 27.09
CA MET A 1 -19.85 22.59 25.89
C MET A 1 -19.65 23.36 24.57
N GLU A 2 -19.53 24.70 24.58
CA GLU A 2 -19.40 25.52 23.36
C GLU A 2 -17.99 25.58 22.74
N ALA A 3 -16.93 25.31 23.50
CA ALA A 3 -15.55 25.33 22.98
C ALA A 3 -15.23 24.13 22.07
N SER A 4 -15.95 23.02 22.22
CA SER A 4 -15.73 21.80 21.44
C SER A 4 -16.36 21.89 20.04
N THR A 5 -17.48 22.61 19.91
CA THR A 5 -18.20 22.80 18.63
C THR A 5 -17.56 23.87 17.75
N SER A 6 -16.94 24.90 18.33
CA SER A 6 -16.18 25.91 17.57
C SER A 6 -14.90 25.33 16.96
N ASN A 7 -14.18 24.50 17.72
CA ASN A 7 -12.96 23.83 17.26
C ASN A 7 -13.24 22.82 16.13
N SER A 8 -14.32 22.02 16.23
CA SER A 8 -14.70 21.10 15.15
C SER A 8 -15.12 21.83 13.87
N SER A 9 -15.85 22.94 13.99
CA SER A 9 -16.22 23.77 12.83
C SER A 9 -14.99 24.38 12.14
N SER A 10 -13.99 24.83 12.90
CA SER A 10 -12.73 25.35 12.37
C SER A 10 -11.95 24.27 11.62
N ALA A 11 -11.85 23.06 12.19
CA ALA A 11 -11.14 21.93 11.60
C ALA A 11 -11.80 21.44 10.29
N ILE A 12 -13.13 21.36 10.25
CA ILE A 12 -13.90 21.02 9.03
C ILE A 12 -13.67 22.06 7.94
N ARG A 13 -13.68 23.35 8.28
CA ARG A 13 -13.40 24.42 7.32
C ARG A 13 -11.97 24.30 6.79
N SER A 14 -11.00 24.05 7.66
CA SER A 14 -9.60 23.84 7.27
C SER A 14 -9.46 22.69 6.26
N TRP A 15 -10.08 21.53 6.55
CA TRP A 15 -10.10 20.39 5.64
C TRP A 15 -10.64 20.77 4.26
N ARG A 16 -11.85 21.34 4.20
CA ARG A 16 -12.50 21.71 2.93
C ARG A 16 -11.66 22.72 2.14
N THR A 17 -11.18 23.78 2.79
CA THR A 17 -10.33 24.79 2.13
C THR A 17 -9.05 24.16 1.57
N THR A 18 -8.43 23.27 2.32
CA THR A 18 -7.20 22.59 1.92
C THR A 18 -7.42 21.75 0.66
N PHE A 19 -8.43 20.88 0.68
CA PHE A 19 -8.69 19.99 -0.45
C PHE A 19 -9.21 20.73 -1.68
N LEU A 20 -9.96 21.82 -1.51
CA LEU A 20 -10.35 22.68 -2.62
C LEU A 20 -9.13 23.37 -3.24
N THR A 21 -8.28 24.00 -2.41
CA THR A 21 -7.07 24.67 -2.88
C THR A 21 -6.13 23.68 -3.59
N LEU A 22 -5.94 22.49 -3.02
CA LEU A 22 -5.10 21.46 -3.62
C LEU A 22 -5.63 21.03 -5.00
N ARG A 23 -6.94 20.83 -5.15
CA ARG A 23 -7.55 20.49 -6.44
C ARG A 23 -7.34 21.57 -7.48
N ASP A 24 -7.57 22.83 -7.10
CA ASP A 24 -7.43 23.98 -8.00
C ASP A 24 -5.97 24.11 -8.48
N GLU A 25 -5.01 24.00 -7.56
CA GLU A 25 -3.58 24.13 -7.88
C GLU A 25 -3.09 22.97 -8.77
N VAL A 26 -3.49 21.72 -8.48
CA VAL A 26 -3.10 20.55 -9.30
C VAL A 26 -3.64 20.65 -10.73
N GLN A 27 -4.84 21.21 -10.93
CA GLN A 27 -5.40 21.40 -12.27
C GLN A 27 -4.55 22.34 -13.14
N THR A 28 -3.85 23.30 -12.53
CA THR A 28 -3.03 24.25 -13.26
C THR A 28 -1.64 23.71 -13.62
N SER A 29 -1.11 22.72 -12.88
CA SER A 29 0.26 22.20 -13.06
C SER A 29 0.38 20.71 -12.66
N PRO A 30 0.24 19.75 -13.60
CA PRO A 30 0.07 18.33 -13.27
C PRO A 30 1.39 17.52 -13.16
N THR A 31 2.54 18.17 -13.02
CA THR A 31 3.82 17.41 -12.95
C THR A 31 3.99 16.73 -11.59
N ALA A 32 4.64 15.57 -11.56
CA ALA A 32 4.82 14.80 -10.32
C ALA A 32 5.54 15.60 -9.23
N THR A 33 6.57 16.38 -9.58
CA THR A 33 7.29 17.26 -8.65
C THR A 33 6.39 18.34 -8.07
N THR A 34 5.59 19.01 -8.91
CA THR A 34 4.60 20.00 -8.42
C THR A 34 3.55 19.36 -7.51
N VAL A 35 3.08 18.15 -7.83
CA VAL A 35 2.13 17.42 -6.98
C VAL A 35 2.76 17.10 -5.63
N ILE A 36 4.02 16.67 -5.59
CA ILE A 36 4.75 16.41 -4.34
C ILE A 36 4.87 17.69 -3.50
N ASP A 37 5.26 18.82 -4.11
CA ASP A 37 5.36 20.12 -3.42
C ASP A 37 4.01 20.57 -2.84
N LEU A 38 2.93 20.40 -3.60
CA LEU A 38 1.58 20.73 -3.15
C LEU A 38 1.12 19.83 -2.02
N LEU A 39 1.41 18.52 -2.07
CA LEU A 39 1.11 17.58 -0.99
C LEU A 39 1.90 17.92 0.28
N ASN A 40 3.20 18.24 0.16
CA ASN A 40 4.02 18.70 1.26
C ASN A 40 3.41 19.94 1.93
N ARG A 41 3.03 20.94 1.12
CA ARG A 41 2.50 22.22 1.60
C ARG A 41 1.12 22.09 2.24
N PHE A 42 0.21 21.33 1.65
CA PHE A 42 -1.20 21.34 2.01
C PHE A 42 -1.66 20.12 2.80
N ILE A 43 -1.06 18.96 2.58
CA ILE A 43 -1.51 17.71 3.20
C ILE A 43 -0.57 17.32 4.33
N PHE A 44 0.71 17.15 4.05
CA PHE A 44 1.65 16.62 5.04
C PHE A 44 1.99 17.61 6.14
N ALA A 45 2.11 18.91 5.83
CA ALA A 45 2.36 19.96 6.84
C ALA A 45 1.26 20.06 7.92
N GLN A 46 0.07 19.52 7.67
CA GLN A 46 -1.08 19.61 8.58
C GLN A 46 -1.83 18.28 8.71
N SER A 47 -1.14 17.17 8.48
CA SER A 47 -1.70 15.80 8.50
C SER A 47 -2.48 15.51 9.78
N GLU A 48 -1.92 15.84 10.94
CA GLU A 48 -2.54 15.64 12.26
C GLU A 48 -3.87 16.39 12.39
N THR A 49 -3.92 17.62 11.87
CA THR A 49 -5.16 18.43 11.88
C THR A 49 -6.21 17.83 10.97
N LEU A 50 -5.80 17.35 9.80
CA LEU A 50 -6.69 16.67 8.85
C LEU A 50 -7.23 15.36 9.46
N ILE A 51 -6.35 14.52 10.01
CA ILE A 51 -6.73 13.25 10.64
C ILE A 51 -7.72 13.48 11.80
N ALA A 52 -7.48 14.49 12.64
CA ALA A 52 -8.40 14.85 13.72
C ALA A 52 -9.75 15.41 13.21
N ALA A 53 -9.77 16.06 12.05
CA ALA A 53 -10.98 16.57 11.44
C ALA A 53 -11.84 15.47 10.82
N ALA A 54 -11.22 14.45 10.21
CA ALA A 54 -11.88 13.43 9.39
C ALA A 54 -13.14 12.78 10.00
N PRO A 55 -13.17 12.39 11.29
CA PRO A 55 -14.37 11.80 11.91
C PRO A 55 -15.56 12.75 12.00
N ASN A 56 -15.33 14.06 11.89
CA ASN A 56 -16.37 15.10 11.96
C ASN A 56 -16.92 15.49 10.58
N LEU A 57 -16.37 14.94 9.49
CA LEU A 57 -16.83 15.18 8.13
C LEU A 57 -17.82 14.09 7.67
N PRO A 58 -18.72 14.40 6.72
CA PRO A 58 -19.51 13.38 6.06
C PRO A 58 -18.62 12.35 5.36
N VAL A 59 -18.92 11.05 5.52
CA VAL A 59 -18.12 9.94 4.98
C VAL A 59 -17.89 10.07 3.47
N HIS A 60 -18.87 10.57 2.72
CA HIS A 60 -18.75 10.75 1.27
C HIS A 60 -17.75 11.86 0.89
N GLU A 61 -17.61 12.92 1.70
CA GLU A 61 -16.61 13.97 1.49
C GLU A 61 -15.20 13.39 1.71
N VAL A 62 -14.98 12.75 2.86
CA VAL A 62 -13.69 12.11 3.20
C VAL A 62 -13.30 11.07 2.14
N THR A 63 -14.27 10.29 1.67
CA THR A 63 -14.06 9.31 0.60
C THR A 63 -13.65 9.97 -0.71
N SER A 64 -14.35 11.03 -1.14
CA SER A 64 -14.03 11.75 -2.37
C SER A 64 -12.64 12.38 -2.31
N ASP A 65 -12.26 12.90 -1.15
CA ASP A 65 -10.94 13.48 -0.90
C ASP A 65 -9.84 12.40 -0.86
N ALA A 66 -10.11 11.26 -0.23
CA ALA A 66 -9.19 10.11 -0.24
C ALA A 66 -8.98 9.54 -1.65
N MET A 67 -10.05 9.41 -2.44
CA MET A 67 -9.95 8.95 -3.83
C MET A 67 -9.17 9.93 -4.70
N PHE A 68 -9.33 11.24 -4.48
CA PHE A 68 -8.49 12.25 -5.14
C PHE A 68 -7.00 12.07 -4.77
N LEU A 69 -6.67 11.81 -3.50
CA LEU A 69 -5.30 11.49 -3.10
C LEU A 69 -4.77 10.20 -3.75
N VAL A 70 -5.62 9.18 -3.96
CA VAL A 70 -5.24 7.96 -4.71
C VAL A 70 -4.89 8.30 -6.16
N GLU A 71 -5.59 9.24 -6.79
CA GLU A 71 -5.24 9.71 -8.15
C GLU A 71 -3.91 10.48 -8.17
N LEU A 72 -3.63 11.29 -7.15
CA LEU A 72 -2.34 11.95 -7.00
C LEU A 72 -1.20 10.94 -6.78
N ALA A 73 -1.41 9.95 -5.91
CA ALA A 73 -0.46 8.85 -5.67
C ALA A 73 -0.13 8.09 -6.97
N ARG A 74 -1.13 7.90 -7.84
CA ARG A 74 -0.92 7.30 -9.17
C ARG A 74 -0.01 8.16 -10.05
N THR A 75 -0.14 9.48 -9.98
CA THR A 75 0.71 10.41 -10.74
C THR A 75 2.16 10.33 -10.26
N ILE A 76 2.36 10.27 -8.95
CA ILE A 76 3.70 10.17 -8.31
C ILE A 76 4.34 8.80 -8.56
N SER A 77 3.60 7.70 -8.43
CA SER A 77 4.15 6.35 -8.66
C SER A 77 4.59 6.11 -10.11
N ASN A 78 4.07 6.88 -11.07
CA ASN A 78 4.51 6.82 -12.46
C ASN A 78 5.80 7.61 -12.72
N SER A 79 6.20 8.54 -11.85
CA SER A 79 7.50 9.22 -11.96
C SER A 79 8.60 8.31 -11.42
N ARG A 80 9.38 7.71 -12.32
CA ARG A 80 10.45 6.76 -11.96
C ARG A 80 11.66 7.47 -11.36
N GLY A 81 12.12 6.99 -10.20
CA GLY A 81 13.51 7.15 -9.74
C GLY A 81 13.83 8.41 -8.92
N ASP A 82 12.84 8.99 -8.24
CA ASP A 82 13.02 10.15 -7.36
C ASP A 82 12.79 9.74 -5.88
N ASP A 83 13.75 10.04 -5.00
CA ASP A 83 13.66 9.75 -3.56
C ASP A 83 12.52 10.55 -2.91
N ASP A 84 12.23 11.74 -3.45
CA ASP A 84 11.12 12.58 -2.98
C ASP A 84 9.76 11.94 -3.30
N ALA A 85 9.65 11.28 -4.46
CA ALA A 85 8.46 10.52 -4.82
C ALA A 85 8.25 9.33 -3.89
N LEU A 86 9.31 8.59 -3.55
CA LEU A 86 9.24 7.48 -2.60
C LEU A 86 8.75 7.97 -1.23
N ASN A 87 9.34 9.05 -0.71
CA ASN A 87 8.98 9.62 0.59
C ASN A 87 7.52 10.13 0.61
N ALA A 88 7.08 10.80 -0.45
CA ALA A 88 5.70 11.26 -0.58
C ALA A 88 4.71 10.08 -0.59
N LEU A 89 5.03 8.97 -1.27
CA LEU A 89 4.19 7.76 -1.29
C LEU A 89 4.13 7.06 0.08
N VAL A 90 5.22 7.03 0.84
CA VAL A 90 5.23 6.53 2.23
C VAL A 90 4.36 7.40 3.14
N GLN A 91 4.40 8.72 2.99
CA GLN A 91 3.52 9.61 3.75
C GLN A 91 2.05 9.43 3.37
N LEU A 92 1.76 9.22 2.08
CA LEU A 92 0.41 8.92 1.61
C LEU A 92 -0.11 7.57 2.14
N SER A 93 0.71 6.52 2.19
CA SER A 93 0.27 5.23 2.75
C SER A 93 -0.12 5.36 4.22
N ASN A 94 0.68 6.09 5.00
CA ASN A 94 0.38 6.38 6.41
C ASN A 94 -0.96 7.15 6.53
N LEU A 95 -1.18 8.14 5.66
CA LEU A 95 -2.41 8.92 5.67
C LEU A 95 -3.63 8.07 5.29
N PHE A 96 -3.53 7.24 4.25
CA PHE A 96 -4.60 6.32 3.86
C PHE A 96 -4.93 5.32 4.96
N GLN A 97 -3.92 4.81 5.68
CA GLN A 97 -4.14 3.91 6.81
C GLN A 97 -4.96 4.60 7.91
N ASN A 98 -4.67 5.88 8.19
CA ASN A 98 -5.45 6.67 9.14
C ASN A 98 -6.91 6.87 8.67
N PHE A 99 -7.16 6.90 7.37
CA PHE A 99 -8.52 7.00 6.81
C PHE A 99 -9.20 5.65 6.59
N ASN A 100 -8.48 4.53 6.70
CA ASN A 100 -8.98 3.20 6.34
C ASN A 100 -10.30 2.82 7.03
N HIS A 101 -10.42 3.12 8.33
CA HIS A 101 -11.63 2.85 9.10
C HIS A 101 -12.83 3.75 8.73
N LEU A 102 -12.59 4.88 8.06
CA LEU A 102 -13.61 5.82 7.61
C LEU A 102 -14.07 5.53 6.18
N ILE A 103 -13.21 4.93 5.35
CA ILE A 103 -13.48 4.60 3.95
C ILE A 103 -14.22 3.25 3.89
N SER A 104 -15.50 3.24 4.25
CA SER A 104 -16.37 2.05 4.22
C SER A 104 -17.44 2.13 3.13
N PHE A 105 -17.07 2.53 1.92
CA PHE A 105 -18.05 2.73 0.84
C PHE A 105 -18.00 1.60 -0.20
N LYS A 106 -19.17 1.40 -0.82
CA LYS A 106 -19.35 0.46 -1.93
C LYS A 106 -18.59 0.96 -3.16
N MET A 107 -17.54 0.24 -3.54
CA MET A 107 -16.74 0.54 -4.73
C MET A 107 -17.41 0.02 -6.00
N THR A 108 -17.27 0.78 -7.08
CA THR A 108 -17.52 0.28 -8.43
C THR A 108 -16.29 -0.50 -8.93
N SER A 109 -16.46 -1.40 -9.90
CA SER A 109 -15.34 -2.15 -10.50
C SER A 109 -14.26 -1.21 -11.09
N SER A 110 -14.64 -0.04 -11.62
CA SER A 110 -13.68 0.97 -12.08
C SER A 110 -12.87 1.60 -10.93
N THR A 111 -13.52 1.91 -9.81
CA THR A 111 -12.86 2.45 -8.61
C THR A 111 -11.92 1.39 -8.02
N TRP A 112 -12.37 0.15 -7.97
CA TRP A 112 -11.59 -1.01 -7.54
C TRP A 112 -10.28 -1.14 -8.34
N GLY A 113 -10.38 -1.16 -9.66
CA GLY A 113 -9.22 -1.27 -10.53
C GLY A 113 -8.29 -0.04 -10.49
N LEU A 114 -8.80 1.16 -10.18
CA LEU A 114 -7.96 2.33 -9.93
C LEU A 114 -7.14 2.12 -8.64
N VAL A 115 -7.81 1.76 -7.55
CA VAL A 115 -7.18 1.55 -6.24
C VAL A 115 -6.09 0.48 -6.31
N LEU A 116 -6.40 -0.70 -6.88
CA LEU A 116 -5.42 -1.79 -6.99
C LEU A 116 -4.23 -1.44 -7.88
N ARG A 117 -4.45 -0.70 -8.99
CA ARG A 117 -3.34 -0.27 -9.85
C ARG A 117 -2.45 0.76 -9.17
N THR A 118 -3.04 1.72 -8.46
CA THR A 118 -2.28 2.72 -7.71
C THR A 118 -1.47 2.05 -6.60
N PHE A 119 -2.09 1.25 -5.74
CA PHE A 119 -1.36 0.55 -4.68
C PHE A 119 -0.35 -0.44 -5.23
N GLY A 120 -0.64 -1.11 -6.36
CA GLY A 120 0.33 -1.95 -7.06
C GLY A 120 1.57 -1.16 -7.49
N GLY A 121 1.39 0.04 -8.06
CA GLY A 121 2.49 0.93 -8.41
C GLY A 121 3.27 1.45 -7.20
N MET A 122 2.59 1.72 -6.08
CA MET A 122 3.24 2.07 -4.82
C MET A 122 4.10 0.92 -4.29
N VAL A 123 3.56 -0.30 -4.24
CA VAL A 123 4.29 -1.50 -3.81
C VAL A 123 5.48 -1.79 -4.73
N GLU A 124 5.36 -1.57 -6.04
CA GLU A 124 6.48 -1.68 -6.98
C GLU A 124 7.58 -0.65 -6.68
N MET A 125 7.20 0.60 -6.35
CA MET A 125 8.18 1.62 -5.94
C MET A 125 8.84 1.27 -4.60
N PHE A 126 8.08 0.69 -3.67
CA PHE A 126 8.55 0.30 -2.34
C PHE A 126 9.50 -0.89 -2.38
N LEU A 127 9.10 -1.98 -3.04
CA LEU A 127 9.80 -3.28 -2.98
C LEU A 127 10.51 -3.64 -4.29
N GLY A 128 10.24 -2.94 -5.39
CA GLY A 128 10.90 -3.16 -6.68
C GLY A 128 12.30 -2.57 -6.76
N SER A 129 12.90 -2.67 -7.95
CA SER A 129 14.30 -2.27 -8.21
C SER A 129 14.62 -0.80 -7.93
N ALA A 130 13.62 0.06 -7.79
CA ALA A 130 13.77 1.47 -7.43
C ALA A 130 14.00 1.66 -5.91
N GLY A 131 13.29 0.92 -5.05
CA GLY A 131 13.45 0.98 -3.59
C GLY A 131 14.72 0.31 -3.05
N ILE A 132 15.41 -0.48 -3.88
CA ILE A 132 16.65 -1.20 -3.53
C ILE A 132 17.89 -0.32 -3.76
N ARG A 133 17.75 1.01 -3.85
CA ARG A 133 18.90 1.93 -3.82
C ARG A 133 19.35 2.16 -2.36
N GLN A 134 20.26 1.29 -1.93
CA GLN A 134 21.45 1.56 -1.12
C GLN A 134 21.39 1.91 0.39
N ASP A 135 20.25 2.01 1.08
CA ASP A 135 20.30 2.20 2.55
C ASP A 135 19.53 1.13 3.37
N PRO A 136 20.21 0.31 4.20
CA PRO A 136 19.59 -0.56 5.19
C PRO A 136 18.64 0.16 6.17
N SER A 137 18.77 1.48 6.36
CA SER A 137 17.97 2.27 7.29
C SER A 137 16.60 2.71 6.74
N GLY A 138 16.51 3.01 5.43
CA GLY A 138 15.27 3.44 4.74
C GLY A 138 14.25 2.32 4.50
N ASN A 139 14.63 1.06 4.71
CA ASN A 139 13.81 -0.10 4.37
C ASN A 139 12.63 -0.36 5.32
N ILE A 140 12.65 0.13 6.57
CA ILE A 140 11.57 -0.16 7.53
C ILE A 140 10.29 0.58 7.17
N ALA A 141 10.38 1.89 6.92
CA ALA A 141 9.22 2.72 6.57
C ALA A 141 8.56 2.25 5.26
N VAL A 142 9.37 1.81 4.29
CA VAL A 142 8.92 1.28 3.00
C VAL A 142 8.22 -0.08 3.15
N THR A 143 8.74 -0.95 4.02
CA THR A 143 8.10 -2.24 4.32
C THR A 143 6.78 -2.03 5.08
N GLU A 144 6.76 -1.09 6.03
CA GLU A 144 5.54 -0.70 6.75
C GLU A 144 4.50 -0.09 5.80
N ALA A 145 4.92 0.81 4.90
CA ALA A 145 4.05 1.38 3.87
C ALA A 145 3.43 0.30 2.96
N THR A 146 4.20 -0.75 2.63
CA THR A 146 3.68 -1.91 1.88
C THR A 146 2.64 -2.68 2.69
N LYS A 147 2.88 -2.90 3.98
CA LYS A 147 1.92 -3.55 4.89
C LYS A 147 0.62 -2.75 4.98
N GLN A 148 0.71 -1.43 5.12
CA GLN A 148 -0.45 -0.54 5.12
C GLN A 148 -1.24 -0.64 3.81
N CYS A 149 -0.58 -0.67 2.65
CA CYS A 149 -1.27 -0.86 1.37
C CYS A 149 -2.06 -2.19 1.34
N LEU A 150 -1.46 -3.28 1.83
CA LEU A 150 -2.13 -4.58 1.93
C LEU A 150 -3.31 -4.55 2.91
N GLU A 151 -3.17 -3.92 4.08
CA GLU A 151 -4.21 -3.82 5.09
C GLU A 151 -5.41 -2.98 4.60
N ILE A 152 -5.14 -1.88 3.88
CA ILE A 152 -6.19 -1.08 3.24
C ILE A 152 -6.93 -1.92 2.20
N VAL A 153 -6.20 -2.61 1.31
CA VAL A 153 -6.84 -3.47 0.31
C VAL A 153 -7.66 -4.58 0.97
N ARG A 154 -7.15 -5.21 2.04
CA ARG A 154 -7.88 -6.23 2.80
C ARG A 154 -9.17 -5.67 3.40
N SER A 155 -9.11 -4.53 4.07
CA SER A 155 -10.26 -3.84 4.64
C SER A 155 -11.32 -3.55 3.56
N LEU A 156 -10.89 -3.09 2.39
CA LEU A 156 -11.78 -2.84 1.26
C LEU A 156 -12.42 -4.13 0.72
N VAL A 157 -11.70 -5.25 0.68
CA VAL A 157 -12.26 -6.57 0.31
C VAL A 157 -13.37 -6.96 1.29
N ASP A 158 -13.13 -6.80 2.59
CA ASP A 158 -14.08 -7.19 3.64
C ASP A 158 -15.38 -6.36 3.54
N VAL A 159 -15.25 -5.05 3.30
CA VAL A 159 -16.41 -4.16 3.11
C VAL A 159 -17.17 -4.46 1.81
N ASN A 160 -16.46 -4.83 0.74
CA ASN A 160 -17.04 -4.99 -0.60
C ASN A 160 -17.30 -6.46 -0.98
N GLN A 161 -17.16 -7.42 -0.07
CA GLN A 161 -17.23 -8.85 -0.36
C GLN A 161 -18.48 -9.28 -1.17
N ARG A 162 -19.62 -8.63 -0.93
CA ARG A 162 -20.89 -8.93 -1.62
C ARG A 162 -21.00 -8.35 -3.03
N THR A 163 -20.14 -7.40 -3.39
CA THR A 163 -20.20 -6.66 -4.66
C THR A 163 -19.05 -6.97 -5.59
N ILE A 164 -17.98 -7.60 -5.09
CA ILE A 164 -16.83 -8.05 -5.87
C ILE A 164 -17.28 -9.11 -6.87
N ILE A 165 -17.05 -8.84 -8.16
CA ILE A 165 -17.29 -9.78 -9.26
C ILE A 165 -16.03 -10.56 -9.64
N LEU A 166 -16.13 -11.50 -10.59
CA LEU A 166 -14.99 -12.31 -11.01
C LEU A 166 -13.81 -11.45 -11.51
N SER A 167 -14.06 -10.42 -12.32
CA SER A 167 -13.00 -9.53 -12.81
C SER A 167 -12.30 -8.76 -11.70
N ASP A 168 -13.01 -8.42 -10.62
CA ASP A 168 -12.44 -7.73 -9.47
C ASP A 168 -11.51 -8.66 -8.69
N ASN A 169 -11.89 -9.94 -8.53
CA ASN A 169 -11.04 -10.97 -7.93
C ASN A 169 -9.79 -11.25 -8.78
N VAL A 170 -9.90 -11.24 -10.11
CA VAL A 170 -8.76 -11.40 -11.01
C VAL A 170 -7.76 -10.25 -10.82
N GLN A 171 -8.24 -9.00 -10.81
CA GLN A 171 -7.37 -7.84 -10.57
C GLN A 171 -6.72 -7.88 -9.18
N LEU A 172 -7.45 -8.35 -8.17
CA LEU A 172 -6.92 -8.52 -6.82
C LEU A 172 -5.82 -9.58 -6.78
N LEU A 173 -6.04 -10.71 -7.45
CA LEU A 173 -5.07 -11.79 -7.53
C LEU A 173 -3.77 -11.31 -8.21
N ASP A 174 -3.87 -10.58 -9.32
CA ASP A 174 -2.71 -9.98 -9.99
C ASP A 174 -1.91 -9.05 -9.07
N PHE A 175 -2.61 -8.20 -8.31
CA PHE A 175 -1.98 -7.32 -7.33
C PHE A 175 -1.25 -8.13 -6.27
N LEU A 176 -1.90 -9.13 -5.67
CA LEU A 176 -1.31 -9.95 -4.59
C LEU A 176 -0.11 -10.77 -5.08
N LEU A 177 -0.19 -11.38 -6.27
CA LEU A 177 0.92 -12.13 -6.85
C LEU A 177 2.12 -11.25 -7.15
N LYS A 178 1.90 -10.02 -7.63
CA LYS A 178 2.97 -9.02 -7.79
C LYS A 178 3.59 -8.65 -6.45
N THR A 179 2.79 -8.39 -5.41
CA THR A 179 3.31 -8.09 -4.06
C THR A 179 4.16 -9.24 -3.52
N VAL A 180 3.71 -10.50 -3.71
CA VAL A 180 4.50 -11.69 -3.35
C VAL A 180 5.82 -11.71 -4.12
N SER A 181 5.80 -11.52 -5.45
CA SER A 181 7.00 -11.51 -6.27
C SER A 181 8.00 -10.42 -5.83
N PHE A 182 7.54 -9.19 -5.60
CA PHE A 182 8.40 -8.10 -5.12
C PHE A 182 8.99 -8.40 -3.75
N SER A 183 8.17 -8.84 -2.80
CA SER A 183 8.65 -9.21 -1.46
C SER A 183 9.70 -10.32 -1.51
N GLN A 184 9.53 -11.31 -2.40
CA GLN A 184 10.47 -12.40 -2.60
C GLN A 184 11.79 -11.92 -3.19
N ASN A 185 11.76 -11.03 -4.18
CA ASN A 185 12.96 -10.45 -4.78
C ASN A 185 13.79 -9.67 -3.74
N VAL A 186 13.13 -9.05 -2.77
CA VAL A 186 13.81 -8.39 -1.64
C VAL A 186 14.34 -9.41 -0.62
N LEU A 187 13.62 -10.51 -0.41
CA LEU A 187 13.94 -11.52 0.60
C LEU A 187 15.06 -12.48 0.15
N ALA A 188 15.14 -12.84 -1.13
CA ALA A 188 16.10 -13.82 -1.65
C ALA A 188 17.59 -13.43 -1.47
N PRO A 189 18.01 -12.15 -1.65
CA PRO A 189 19.38 -11.72 -1.36
C PRO A 189 19.72 -11.73 0.14
N CYS A 190 18.75 -11.46 1.02
CA CYS A 190 18.93 -11.54 2.48
C CYS A 190 19.25 -12.96 2.98
N PHE A 191 19.17 -13.92 2.08
CA PHE A 191 19.30 -15.33 2.33
C PHE A 191 20.54 -15.96 1.69
N SER A 192 21.18 -15.28 0.74
CA SER A 192 22.44 -15.69 0.11
C SER A 192 23.67 -15.11 0.80
N SER A 193 23.55 -14.04 1.61
CA SER A 193 24.64 -13.54 2.44
C SER A 193 24.88 -14.51 3.60
N GLY A 194 25.88 -15.36 3.46
CA GLY A 194 26.26 -16.37 4.44
C GLY A 194 26.46 -15.81 5.85
N ILE A 195 26.21 -16.70 6.81
CA ILE A 195 26.45 -16.55 8.25
C ILE A 195 27.96 -16.30 8.46
N GLN A 196 28.44 -15.07 8.32
CA GLN A 196 29.74 -14.70 8.87
C GLN A 196 29.82 -13.19 9.13
N GLY A 197 29.57 -12.83 10.39
CA GLY A 197 29.93 -11.54 10.97
C GLY A 197 28.87 -10.44 10.81
N CYS A 198 27.91 -10.35 11.74
CA CYS A 198 27.18 -9.11 11.96
C CYS A 198 26.60 -9.01 13.38
N ALA A 199 27.36 -8.35 14.27
CA ALA A 199 26.76 -7.49 15.30
C ALA A 199 26.33 -6.17 14.63
N PRO A 200 25.80 -5.17 15.35
CA PRO A 200 24.39 -4.89 15.66
C PRO A 200 23.41 -4.79 14.46
N GLU A 201 23.84 -4.99 13.22
CA GLU A 201 22.99 -4.96 12.01
C GLU A 201 21.99 -6.12 11.92
N SER A 202 22.18 -7.15 12.75
CA SER A 202 21.34 -8.35 12.80
C SER A 202 19.88 -8.07 13.19
N ARG A 203 19.61 -7.14 14.12
CA ARG A 203 18.24 -6.87 14.59
C ARG A 203 17.38 -6.21 13.52
N LYS A 204 17.91 -5.19 12.83
CA LYS A 204 17.18 -4.49 11.75
C LYS A 204 16.90 -5.44 10.59
N MET A 205 17.88 -6.30 10.25
CA MET A 205 17.71 -7.33 9.23
C MET A 205 16.67 -8.39 9.63
N ILE A 206 16.63 -8.81 10.90
CA ILE A 206 15.61 -9.72 11.44
C ILE A 206 14.21 -9.09 11.39
N LEU A 207 14.06 -7.85 11.84
CA LEU A 207 12.78 -7.13 11.79
C LEU A 207 12.27 -6.95 10.36
N ARG A 208 13.17 -6.64 9.42
CA ARG A 208 12.86 -6.56 7.99
C ARG A 208 12.43 -7.92 7.43
N ARG A 209 13.12 -9.00 7.80
CA ARG A 209 12.74 -10.36 7.38
C ARG A 209 11.35 -10.73 7.89
N ASN A 210 11.07 -10.45 9.17
CA ASN A 210 9.78 -10.74 9.78
C ASN A 210 8.65 -9.96 9.11
N SER A 211 8.84 -8.67 8.85
CA SER A 211 7.85 -7.84 8.15
C SER A 211 7.61 -8.27 6.69
N LEU A 212 8.64 -8.69 5.96
CA LEU A 212 8.46 -9.28 4.63
C LEU A 212 7.70 -10.61 4.67
N TRP A 213 7.93 -11.45 5.67
CA TRP A 213 7.14 -12.66 5.90
C TRP A 213 5.68 -12.36 6.26
N GLU A 214 5.43 -11.32 7.06
CA GLU A 214 4.06 -10.86 7.37
C GLU A 214 3.33 -10.41 6.10
N ILE A 215 4.01 -9.66 5.22
CA ILE A 215 3.49 -9.25 3.90
C ILE A 215 3.13 -10.47 3.06
N GLN A 216 4.04 -11.46 2.95
CA GLN A 216 3.78 -12.68 2.20
C GLN A 216 2.61 -13.48 2.80
N THR A 217 2.61 -13.69 4.11
CA THR A 217 1.55 -14.42 4.82
C THR A 217 0.19 -13.78 4.61
N THR A 218 0.12 -12.46 4.70
CA THR A 218 -1.11 -11.69 4.46
C THR A 218 -1.57 -11.86 3.01
N ALA A 219 -0.67 -11.71 2.05
CA ALA A 219 -0.99 -11.87 0.63
C ALA A 219 -1.49 -13.29 0.32
N PHE A 220 -0.84 -14.34 0.83
CA PHE A 220 -1.30 -15.73 0.65
C PHE A 220 -2.62 -16.03 1.32
N THR A 221 -2.88 -15.43 2.48
CA THR A 221 -4.19 -15.55 3.14
C THR A 221 -5.28 -15.02 2.23
N MET A 222 -5.08 -13.83 1.64
CA MET A 222 -6.03 -13.23 0.70
C MET A 222 -6.14 -14.02 -0.61
N ILE A 223 -5.03 -14.55 -1.14
CA ILE A 223 -5.03 -15.45 -2.32
C ILE A 223 -5.88 -16.69 -2.02
N SER A 224 -5.68 -17.33 -0.87
CA SER A 224 -6.46 -18.51 -0.43
C SER A 224 -7.95 -18.18 -0.37
N GLU A 225 -8.32 -17.02 0.17
CA GLU A 225 -9.71 -16.56 0.19
C GLU A 225 -10.27 -16.38 -1.22
N ILE A 226 -9.52 -15.80 -2.17
CA ILE A 226 -9.94 -15.67 -3.58
C ILE A 226 -10.16 -17.05 -4.21
N LEU A 227 -9.19 -17.96 -4.05
CA LEU A 227 -9.28 -19.32 -4.59
C LEU A 227 -10.49 -20.08 -4.01
N SER A 228 -10.79 -19.90 -2.73
CA SER A 228 -11.96 -20.52 -2.09
C SER A 228 -13.29 -20.02 -2.65
N ARG A 229 -13.34 -18.75 -3.10
CA ARG A 229 -14.56 -18.11 -3.60
C ARG A 229 -14.77 -18.33 -5.10
N VAL A 230 -13.72 -18.19 -5.90
CA VAL A 230 -13.82 -18.15 -7.37
C VAL A 230 -12.81 -19.04 -8.10
N GLY A 231 -12.08 -19.90 -7.39
CA GLY A 231 -10.95 -20.66 -7.95
C GLY A 231 -11.28 -21.49 -9.19
N THR A 232 -12.48 -22.08 -9.25
CA THR A 232 -12.94 -22.88 -10.41
C THR A 232 -13.26 -22.03 -11.65
N SER A 233 -13.45 -20.72 -11.47
CA SER A 233 -13.78 -19.77 -12.53
C SER A 233 -12.58 -18.92 -12.96
N LEU A 234 -11.42 -19.11 -12.32
CA LEU A 234 -10.19 -18.41 -12.71
C LEU A 234 -9.61 -18.99 -14.00
N PRO A 235 -9.05 -18.14 -14.88
CA PRO A 235 -8.37 -18.64 -16.06
C PRO A 235 -7.04 -19.32 -15.70
N ALA A 236 -6.60 -20.25 -16.56
CA ALA A 236 -5.52 -21.20 -16.26
C ALA A 236 -4.16 -20.53 -16.02
N ASP A 237 -3.91 -19.38 -16.65
CA ASP A 237 -2.71 -18.55 -16.47
C ASP A 237 -2.58 -17.98 -15.05
N HIS A 238 -3.69 -17.61 -14.41
CA HIS A 238 -3.72 -17.11 -13.04
C HIS A 238 -3.49 -18.23 -12.03
N TRP A 239 -4.04 -19.42 -12.32
CA TRP A 239 -3.76 -20.62 -11.53
C TRP A 239 -2.27 -20.98 -11.60
N GLN A 240 -1.70 -21.00 -12.80
CA GLN A 240 -0.28 -21.26 -13.02
C GLN A 240 0.60 -20.25 -12.26
N SER A 241 0.30 -18.95 -12.37
CA SER A 241 1.03 -17.89 -11.67
C SER A 241 0.98 -18.04 -10.15
N THR A 242 -0.16 -18.52 -9.62
CA THR A 242 -0.30 -18.81 -8.19
C THR A 242 0.55 -20.00 -7.76
N VAL A 243 0.52 -21.10 -8.52
CA VAL A 243 1.36 -22.28 -8.27
C VAL A 243 2.84 -21.94 -8.33
N ASP A 244 3.25 -21.11 -9.28
CA ASP A 244 4.65 -20.69 -9.41
C ASP A 244 5.08 -19.80 -8.24
N ALA A 245 4.22 -18.90 -7.76
CA ALA A 245 4.49 -18.12 -6.55
C ALA A 245 4.70 -19.01 -5.31
N PHE A 246 3.89 -20.05 -5.13
CA PHE A 246 4.08 -21.03 -4.06
C PHE A 246 5.38 -21.82 -4.23
N ARG A 247 5.64 -22.33 -5.43
CA ARG A 247 6.86 -23.11 -5.73
C ARG A 247 8.10 -22.28 -5.41
N ASN A 248 8.14 -21.03 -5.85
CA ASN A 248 9.28 -20.15 -5.63
C ASN A 248 9.59 -19.95 -4.14
N ILE A 249 8.58 -19.89 -3.26
CA ILE A 249 8.80 -19.76 -1.81
C ILE A 249 9.28 -21.07 -1.21
N ILE A 250 8.68 -22.19 -1.62
CA ILE A 250 9.12 -23.51 -1.20
C ILE A 250 10.57 -23.74 -1.59
N ASP A 251 10.98 -23.34 -2.81
CA ASP A 251 12.36 -23.46 -3.27
C ASP A 251 13.33 -22.63 -2.41
N VAL A 252 12.96 -21.41 -2.01
CA VAL A 252 13.76 -20.57 -1.09
C VAL A 252 13.89 -21.19 0.30
N LEU A 253 12.83 -21.86 0.79
CA LEU A 253 12.86 -22.57 2.07
C LEU A 253 13.67 -23.88 1.98
N ALA A 254 13.51 -24.62 0.89
CA ALA A 254 14.17 -25.90 0.63
C ALA A 254 15.67 -25.72 0.38
N SER A 255 16.08 -24.67 -0.33
CA SER A 255 17.49 -24.34 -0.59
C SER A 255 18.31 -24.01 0.67
N LYS A 256 17.67 -24.03 1.85
CA LYS A 256 18.28 -23.68 3.14
C LYS A 256 18.34 -24.81 4.16
N GLY A 257 17.78 -25.99 3.89
CA GLY A 257 17.79 -27.06 4.89
C GLY A 257 17.13 -26.65 6.22
N LEU A 258 16.09 -25.81 6.20
CA LEU A 258 15.15 -25.71 7.35
C LEU A 258 14.30 -26.99 7.51
N LEU A 259 14.44 -27.91 6.55
CA LEU A 259 14.11 -29.34 6.64
C LEU A 259 15.38 -30.15 6.98
N VAL A 260 16.08 -29.81 8.05
CA VAL A 260 16.93 -30.78 8.74
C VAL A 260 16.21 -31.17 10.02
N GLU A 261 15.95 -32.46 10.11
CA GLU A 261 15.18 -33.17 11.13
C GLU A 261 15.59 -32.84 12.57
N SER A 262 14.58 -32.93 13.43
CA SER A 262 14.63 -33.23 14.87
C SER A 262 15.66 -34.29 15.26
#